data_AF-A0A564G3W9-F1
#
_entry.id   AF-A0A564G3W9-F1
#
_cell.length_a   1.000
_cell.length_b   1.000
_cell.length_c   1.000
_cell.angle_alpha   90.00
_cell.angle_beta   90.00
_cell.angle_gamma   90.00
#
_symmetry.space_group_name_H-M   'P 1'
#
loop_
_entity.id
_entity.type
_entity.pdbx_description
1 polymer ?
#
loop_
_entity_poly.entity_id
_entity_poly.type
_entity_poly.pdbx_seq_one_letter_code
_entity_poly.pdbx_strand_id
1 'polypeptide(L)'
;MIAARIALSLGLSIAAAAPAAAAPFVRTVTVDHARFAACAFSVLDREYPDQITLTDLRGLETIRIVGTITAVGLISSSTQRWLEMEIRKAGKGAVVEVQPKFTIFGDDHYAQRTWKEIQGCLPPA
;
A
#
# COMPACT_ATOMS: atom_id res chain seq x y z
N MET A 1 31.88 -53.13 -7.63
CA MET A 1 32.39 -51.78 -7.96
C MET A 1 31.71 -51.32 -9.23
N ILE A 2 30.73 -50.43 -9.14
CA ILE A 2 30.04 -49.83 -10.29
C ILE A 2 30.11 -48.33 -10.09
N ALA A 3 30.92 -47.67 -10.91
CA ALA A 3 31.17 -46.23 -10.87
C ALA A 3 29.96 -45.48 -11.44
N ALA A 4 29.32 -44.68 -10.60
CA ALA A 4 28.23 -43.80 -11.01
C ALA A 4 28.79 -42.65 -11.84
N ARG A 5 28.32 -42.53 -13.09
CA ARG A 5 28.59 -41.42 -13.99
C ARG A 5 27.78 -40.20 -13.51
N ILE A 6 28.47 -39.19 -12.99
CA ILE A 6 27.86 -37.90 -12.64
C ILE A 6 27.76 -37.07 -13.92
N ALA A 7 26.53 -36.91 -14.43
CA ALA A 7 26.21 -35.95 -15.47
C ALA A 7 25.90 -34.60 -14.79
N LEU A 8 26.82 -33.64 -14.88
CA LEU A 8 26.51 -32.23 -14.60
C LEU A 8 25.75 -31.66 -15.80
N SER A 9 24.42 -31.66 -15.74
CA SER A 9 23.60 -30.86 -16.65
C SER A 9 23.50 -29.44 -16.12
N LEU A 10 24.00 -28.50 -16.95
CA LEU A 10 23.77 -27.07 -16.84
C LEU A 10 22.27 -26.78 -16.69
N GLY A 11 21.86 -26.32 -15.52
CA GLY A 11 20.56 -25.69 -15.29
C GLY A 11 20.73 -24.17 -15.26
N LEU A 12 20.89 -23.57 -16.44
CA LEU A 12 20.85 -22.12 -16.64
C LEU A 12 19.41 -21.65 -16.35
N SER A 13 19.09 -21.39 -15.09
CA SER A 13 17.82 -20.75 -14.73
C SER A 13 17.92 -19.27 -15.04
N ILE A 14 17.57 -18.93 -16.27
CA ILE A 14 17.22 -17.57 -16.67
C ILE A 14 15.95 -17.24 -15.86
N ALA A 15 16.12 -16.70 -14.66
CA ALA A 15 15.04 -16.12 -13.92
C ALA A 15 14.56 -14.93 -14.76
N ALA A 16 13.42 -15.12 -15.42
CA ALA A 16 12.70 -14.03 -16.04
C ALA A 16 12.46 -12.99 -14.95
N ALA A 17 13.19 -11.88 -15.00
CA ALA A 17 12.95 -10.72 -14.18
C ALA A 17 11.61 -10.13 -14.64
N ALA A 18 10.52 -10.67 -14.10
CA ALA A 18 9.25 -9.97 -14.07
C ALA A 18 9.52 -8.63 -13.38
N PRO A 19 8.97 -7.50 -13.89
CA PRO A 19 9.14 -6.21 -13.24
C PRO A 19 8.71 -6.34 -11.79
N ALA A 20 9.65 -6.12 -10.86
CA ALA A 20 9.39 -6.22 -9.44
C ALA A 20 8.31 -5.19 -9.09
N ALA A 21 7.08 -5.66 -8.90
CA ALA A 21 6.05 -4.85 -8.27
C ALA A 21 6.59 -4.47 -6.89
N ALA A 22 6.60 -3.17 -6.58
CA ALA A 22 7.06 -2.68 -5.28
C ALA A 22 6.32 -3.43 -4.15
N ALA A 23 7.07 -3.90 -3.15
CA ALA A 23 6.48 -4.61 -2.02
C ALA A 23 5.55 -3.66 -1.24
N PRO A 24 4.43 -4.16 -0.68
CA PRO A 24 3.54 -3.32 0.11
C PRO A 24 4.23 -2.81 1.38
N PHE A 25 4.03 -1.54 1.73
CA PHE A 25 4.51 -0.97 2.98
C PHE A 25 3.54 -1.32 4.10
N VAL A 26 3.99 -2.15 5.05
CA VAL A 26 3.15 -2.64 6.16
C VAL A 26 3.62 -2.06 7.50
N ARG A 27 2.64 -1.65 8.32
CA ARG A 27 2.84 -1.21 9.71
C ARG A 27 1.76 -1.84 10.60
N THR A 28 2.18 -2.28 11.79
CA THR A 28 1.26 -2.81 12.80
C THR A 28 1.22 -1.83 13.97
N VAL A 29 0.01 -1.46 14.40
CA VAL A 29 -0.20 -0.49 15.48
C VAL A 29 -1.29 -0.95 16.44
N THR A 30 -1.15 -0.57 17.70
CA THR A 30 -2.11 -0.91 18.76
C THR A 30 -3.10 0.22 18.95
N VAL A 31 -4.12 0.26 18.10
CA VAL A 31 -5.21 1.23 18.14
C VAL A 31 -6.45 0.60 17.51
N ASP A 32 -7.64 1.08 17.89
CA ASP A 32 -8.86 0.68 17.19
C ASP A 32 -8.78 1.08 15.71
N HIS A 33 -8.99 0.11 14.81
CA HIS A 33 -8.83 0.28 13.38
C HIS A 33 -9.79 1.34 12.80
N ALA A 34 -11.04 1.41 13.28
CA ALA A 34 -12.03 2.36 12.79
C ALA A 34 -11.69 3.79 13.24
N ARG A 35 -11.29 3.96 14.51
CA ARG A 35 -10.79 5.24 15.03
C ARG A 35 -9.55 5.71 14.28
N PHE A 36 -8.60 4.81 14.03
CA PHE A 36 -7.39 5.14 13.28
C PHE A 36 -7.72 5.54 11.85
N ALA A 37 -8.59 4.80 11.16
CA ALA A 37 -9.01 5.11 9.80
C ALA A 37 -9.75 6.45 9.70
N ALA A 38 -10.64 6.76 10.64
CA ALA A 38 -11.34 8.04 10.68
C ALA A 38 -10.37 9.21 10.85
N CYS A 39 -9.37 9.08 11.74
CA CYS A 39 -8.34 10.09 11.92
C CYS A 39 -7.46 10.23 10.66
N ALA A 40 -6.97 9.11 10.13
CA ALA A 40 -6.13 9.10 8.92
C ALA A 40 -6.86 9.74 7.73
N PHE A 41 -8.14 9.41 7.52
CA PHE A 41 -8.98 10.06 6.52
C PHE A 41 -9.07 11.56 6.77
N SER A 42 -9.39 12.00 7.99
CA SER A 42 -9.52 13.43 8.28
C SER A 42 -8.22 14.22 8.07
N VAL A 43 -7.07 13.62 8.35
CA VAL A 43 -5.75 14.24 8.09
C VAL A 43 -5.51 14.35 6.59
N LEU A 44 -5.68 13.23 5.86
CA LEU A 44 -5.42 13.18 4.42
C LEU A 44 -6.40 14.04 3.62
N ASP A 45 -7.68 14.06 3.98
CA ASP A 45 -8.72 14.88 3.34
C ASP A 45 -8.48 16.38 3.54
N ARG A 46 -7.88 16.77 4.67
CA ARG A 46 -7.47 18.17 4.91
C ARG A 46 -6.30 18.59 4.02
N GLU A 47 -5.34 17.70 3.83
CA GLU A 47 -4.15 17.97 3.02
C GLU A 47 -4.44 17.89 1.51
N TYR A 48 -5.28 16.93 1.12
CA TYR A 48 -5.63 16.63 -0.27
C TYR A 48 -7.16 16.61 -0.46
N PRO A 49 -7.83 17.78 -0.34
CA PRO A 49 -9.28 17.87 -0.43
C PRO A 49 -9.76 17.36 -1.79
N ASP A 50 -10.91 16.68 -1.77
CA ASP A 50 -11.59 16.08 -2.94
C ASP A 50 -10.81 14.97 -3.67
N GLN A 51 -9.61 14.63 -3.18
CA GLN A 51 -8.77 13.58 -3.75
C GLN A 51 -8.82 12.29 -2.93
N ILE A 52 -9.30 12.35 -1.69
CA ILE A 52 -9.31 11.21 -0.77
C ILE A 52 -10.72 10.64 -0.66
N THR A 53 -10.84 9.33 -0.82
CA THR A 53 -12.08 8.58 -0.62
C THR A 53 -11.87 7.52 0.44
N LEU A 54 -12.78 7.42 1.40
CA LEU A 54 -12.84 6.34 2.37
C LEU A 54 -13.96 5.38 2.01
N THR A 55 -13.63 4.09 1.98
CA THR A 55 -14.57 3.00 1.73
C THR A 55 -14.43 1.96 2.83
N ASP A 56 -15.49 1.75 3.61
CA ASP A 56 -15.59 0.61 4.52
C ASP A 56 -15.94 -0.66 3.73
N LEU A 57 -15.02 -1.61 3.69
CA LEU A 57 -15.22 -2.91 3.06
C LEU A 57 -15.98 -3.80 4.03
N ARG A 58 -17.29 -3.52 4.14
CA ARG A 58 -18.22 -4.18 5.07
C ARG A 58 -18.01 -5.69 5.08
N GLY A 59 -17.80 -6.24 6.28
CA GLY A 59 -17.63 -7.68 6.50
C GLY A 59 -16.17 -8.18 6.50
N LEU A 60 -15.20 -7.33 6.18
CA LEU A 60 -13.77 -7.69 6.16
C LEU A 60 -12.95 -7.05 7.30
N GLU A 61 -13.60 -6.31 8.21
CA GLU A 61 -12.92 -5.48 9.23
C GLU A 61 -11.78 -4.64 8.63
N THR A 62 -12.01 -4.15 7.41
CA THR A 62 -11.03 -3.48 6.57
C THR A 62 -11.62 -2.18 6.04
N ILE A 63 -10.91 -1.08 6.28
CA ILE A 63 -11.26 0.23 5.73
C ILE A 63 -10.21 0.60 4.70
N ARG A 64 -10.64 0.96 3.50
CA ARG A 64 -9.76 1.38 2.42
C ARG A 64 -9.82 2.89 2.25
N ILE A 65 -8.67 3.52 2.15
CA ILE A 65 -8.50 4.93 1.80
C ILE A 65 -7.79 5.00 0.45
N VAL A 66 -8.39 5.68 -0.52
CA VAL A 66 -7.86 5.82 -1.86
C VAL A 66 -7.64 7.30 -2.16
N GLY A 67 -6.43 7.64 -2.63
CA GLY A 67 -6.10 8.94 -3.17
C GLY A 67 -6.15 8.91 -4.69
N THR A 68 -6.93 9.78 -5.31
CA THR A 68 -7.02 9.96 -6.76
C THR A 68 -6.55 11.33 -7.19
N ILE A 69 -6.02 11.41 -8.41
CA ILE A 69 -5.73 12.67 -9.08
C ILE A 69 -6.34 12.61 -10.48
N THR A 70 -7.05 13.66 -10.85
CA THR A 70 -7.66 13.78 -12.17
C THR A 70 -6.89 14.80 -13.00
N ALA A 71 -6.22 14.34 -14.04
CA ALA A 71 -5.61 15.20 -15.03
C ALA A 71 -6.66 15.54 -16.11
N VAL A 72 -6.95 16.82 -16.28
CA VAL A 72 -7.89 17.32 -17.29
C VAL A 72 -7.09 17.89 -18.46
N GLY A 73 -7.20 17.25 -19.62
CA GLY A 73 -6.65 17.73 -20.89
C GLY A 73 -7.70 18.42 -21.75
N LEU A 74 -7.27 18.95 -22.90
CA LEU A 74 -8.14 19.72 -23.80
C LEU A 74 -9.34 18.93 -24.34
N ILE A 75 -9.22 17.61 -24.48
CA ILE A 75 -10.21 16.72 -25.10
C ILE A 75 -10.60 15.52 -24.23
N SER A 76 -9.93 15.29 -23.11
CA SER A 76 -10.20 14.15 -22.23
C SER A 76 -9.69 14.41 -20.81
N SER A 77 -10.27 13.70 -19.85
CA SER A 77 -9.76 13.63 -18.48
C SER A 77 -9.32 12.21 -18.15
N SER A 78 -8.29 12.08 -17.31
CA SER A 78 -7.86 10.78 -16.79
C SER A 78 -7.72 10.85 -15.28
N THR A 79 -8.40 9.94 -14.57
CA THR A 79 -8.29 9.80 -13.12
C THR A 79 -7.36 8.64 -12.80
N GLN A 80 -6.34 8.90 -11.98
CA GLN A 80 -5.36 7.92 -11.56
C GLN A 80 -5.36 7.81 -10.04
N ARG A 81 -5.29 6.58 -9.52
CA ARG A 81 -5.03 6.35 -8.09
C ARG A 81 -3.54 6.53 -7.82
N TRP A 82 -3.19 7.39 -6.88
CA TRP A 82 -1.81 7.60 -6.44
C TRP A 82 -1.54 7.00 -5.05
N LEU A 83 -2.60 6.75 -4.27
CA LEU A 83 -2.55 6.10 -2.96
C LEU A 83 -3.65 5.03 -2.88
N GLU A 84 -3.29 3.86 -2.38
CA GLU A 84 -4.23 2.86 -1.89
C GLU A 84 -3.74 2.37 -0.51
N MET A 85 -4.49 2.68 0.54
CA MET A 85 -4.18 2.28 1.91
C MET A 85 -5.31 1.42 2.45
N GLU A 86 -4.97 0.27 3.03
CA GLU A 86 -5.88 -0.61 3.73
C GLU A 86 -5.56 -0.61 5.23
N ILE A 87 -6.59 -0.41 6.03
CA ILE A 87 -6.51 -0.44 7.48
C ILE A 87 -7.38 -1.62 7.92
N ARG A 88 -6.72 -2.70 8.32
CA ARG A 88 -7.34 -3.96 8.69
C ARG A 88 -7.29 -4.12 10.20
N LYS A 89 -8.36 -4.64 10.80
CA LYS A 89 -8.31 -5.04 12.21
C LYS A 89 -7.37 -6.22 12.39
N ALA A 90 -6.51 -6.15 13.39
CA ALA A 90 -5.59 -7.21 13.77
C ALA A 90 -5.68 -7.47 15.27
N GLY A 91 -6.54 -8.41 15.66
CA GLY A 91 -6.83 -8.68 17.07
C GLY A 91 -7.42 -7.45 17.77
N LYS A 92 -6.71 -6.94 18.79
CA LYS A 92 -7.07 -5.70 19.51
C LYS A 92 -6.48 -4.41 18.90
N GLY A 93 -5.79 -4.51 17.75
CA GLY A 93 -5.13 -3.40 17.07
C GLY A 93 -5.49 -3.30 15.60
N ALA A 94 -4.67 -2.57 14.85
CA ALA A 94 -4.81 -2.38 13.41
C ALA A 94 -3.50 -2.72 12.67
N VAL A 95 -3.63 -3.33 11.51
CA VAL A 95 -2.56 -3.47 10.51
C VAL A 95 -2.87 -2.51 9.39
N VAL A 96 -1.92 -1.62 9.13
CA VAL A 96 -1.96 -0.63 8.06
C VAL A 96 -1.07 -1.14 6.94
N GLU A 97 -1.66 -1.34 5.77
CA GLU A 97 -0.96 -1.68 4.54
C GLU A 97 -1.13 -0.50 3.58
N VAL A 98 -0.03 0.07 3.12
CA VAL A 98 -0.04 1.13 2.11
C VAL A 98 0.58 0.58 0.85
N GLN A 99 -0.20 0.57 -0.22
CA GLN A 99 0.23 0.20 -1.55
C GLN A 99 0.49 1.49 -2.35
N PRO A 100 1.76 1.86 -2.59
CA PRO A 100 2.05 2.91 -3.56
C PRO A 100 1.66 2.43 -4.95
N LYS A 101 1.21 3.34 -5.82
CA LYS A 101 1.01 3.04 -7.24
C LYS A 101 2.28 2.38 -7.82
N PHE A 102 2.13 1.58 -8.88
CA PHE A 102 3.21 1.24 -9.81
C PHE A 102 3.98 2.52 -10.21
N THR A 103 5.10 2.79 -9.52
CA THR A 103 6.03 3.86 -9.87
C THR A 103 7.15 3.23 -10.66
N ILE A 104 7.28 3.63 -11.92
CA ILE A 104 8.41 3.28 -12.80
C ILE A 104 9.75 3.79 -12.22
N PHE A 105 9.70 4.64 -11.17
CA PHE A 105 10.82 5.37 -10.58
C PHE A 105 11.11 5.03 -9.11
N GLY A 106 10.83 3.79 -8.67
CA GLY A 106 11.31 3.31 -7.37
C GLY A 106 10.52 3.84 -6.16
N ASP A 107 9.83 2.89 -5.54
CA ASP A 107 9.81 2.58 -4.10
C ASP A 107 9.31 3.62 -3.09
N ASP A 108 8.31 3.19 -2.31
CA ASP A 108 7.99 3.51 -0.90
C ASP A 108 7.89 4.96 -0.41
N HIS A 109 8.33 5.98 -1.15
CA HIS A 109 8.37 7.36 -0.70
C HIS A 109 6.97 7.90 -0.38
N TYR A 110 5.98 7.57 -1.21
CA TYR A 110 4.58 7.95 -0.96
C TYR A 110 4.01 7.23 0.25
N ALA A 111 4.31 5.94 0.42
CA ALA A 111 3.83 5.18 1.56
C ALA A 111 4.43 5.68 2.89
N GLN A 112 5.74 5.92 2.91
CA GLN A 112 6.42 6.49 4.08
C GLN A 112 5.99 7.92 4.38
N ARG A 113 5.76 8.75 3.36
CA ARG A 113 5.24 10.11 3.53
C ARG A 113 3.83 10.07 4.12
N THR A 114 2.92 9.31 3.50
CA THR A 114 1.54 9.13 3.98
C THR A 114 1.55 8.63 5.42
N TRP A 115 2.42 7.67 5.75
CA TRP A 115 2.58 7.18 7.12
C TRP A 115 2.97 8.28 8.10
N LYS A 116 3.95 9.12 7.75
CA LYS A 116 4.39 10.24 8.59
C LYS A 116 3.27 11.27 8.82
N GLU A 117 2.48 11.56 7.79
CA GLU A 117 1.34 12.48 7.89
C GLU A 117 0.30 11.99 8.89
N ILE A 118 -0.02 10.69 8.87
CA ILE A 118 -1.06 10.10 9.75
C ILE A 118 -0.51 9.58 11.08
N GLN A 119 0.80 9.68 11.34
CA GLN A 119 1.41 9.12 12.55
C GLN A 119 0.88 9.79 13.84
N GLY A 120 0.40 11.03 13.75
CA GLY A 120 -0.27 11.74 14.85
C GLY A 120 -1.63 11.13 15.26
N CYS A 121 -2.17 10.18 14.48
CA CYS A 121 -3.39 9.44 14.82
C CYS A 121 -3.16 8.30 15.82
N LEU A 122 -1.91 8.02 16.17
CA LEU A 122 -1.56 7.04 17.17
C LEU A 122 -1.84 7.58 18.59
N PRO A 123 -2.26 6.73 19.53
CA PRO A 123 -2.36 7.14 20.93
C PRO A 123 -1.00 7.62 21.45
N PRO A 124 -0.98 8.56 22.41
CA PRO A 124 0.26 8.94 23.09
C PRO A 124 0.89 7.71 23.74
N ALA A 125 2.22 7.62 23.63
CA ALA A 125 3.02 6.53 24.20
C ALA A 125 3.05 6.58 25.73
#